data_AF-A0A7C5CTU2-F1
#
_entry.id   AF-A0A7C5CTU2-F1
#
_cell.length_a   1.000
_cell.length_b   1.000
_cell.length_c   1.000
_cell.angle_alpha   90.00
_cell.angle_beta   90.00
_cell.angle_gamma   90.00
#
_symmetry.space_group_name_H-M   'P 1'
#
loop_
_entity.id
_entity.type
_entity.pdbx_description
1 polymer ?
#
loop_
_entity_poly.entity_id
_entity_poly.type
_entity_poly.pdbx_seq_one_letter_code
_entity_poly.pdbx_strand_id
1 'polypeptide(L)'
;FKSVKKKLIKAEIITPVFKDWKNGQYKIISFYAKKARGLMTRYLIEQSANQPNQAVIDPLSLLLGFESAGYQYNEAMSKTNEPVFIRRLDH
;
A
#
# COMPACT_ATOMS: atom_id res chain seq x y z
N PHE A 1 0.37 -14.44 -8.21
CA PHE A 1 0.89 -14.70 -6.86
C PHE A 1 0.73 -16.18 -6.43
N LYS A 2 0.93 -17.15 -7.34
CA LYS A 2 0.84 -18.60 -7.05
C LYS A 2 2.21 -19.29 -6.94
N SER A 3 3.30 -18.53 -7.09
CA SER A 3 4.67 -19.07 -7.21
C SER A 3 5.56 -18.78 -6.00
N VAL A 4 5.08 -18.04 -4.99
CA VAL A 4 5.86 -17.72 -3.78
C VAL A 4 5.46 -18.67 -2.67
N LYS A 5 6.38 -19.54 -2.25
CA LYS A 5 6.21 -20.42 -1.08
C LYS A 5 6.36 -19.56 0.19
N LYS A 6 5.27 -18.91 0.62
CA LYS A 6 5.24 -18.04 1.82
C LYS A 6 5.84 -18.70 3.07
N LYS A 7 5.71 -20.04 3.21
CA LYS A 7 6.27 -20.82 4.33
C LYS A 7 7.81 -20.88 4.38
N LEU A 8 8.51 -20.59 3.29
CA LEU A 8 9.98 -20.64 3.22
C LEU A 8 10.64 -19.29 3.49
N ILE A 9 9.86 -18.21 3.57
CA ILE A 9 10.37 -16.86 3.78
C ILE A 9 10.25 -16.54 5.27
N LYS A 10 11.40 -16.47 5.98
CA LYS A 10 11.49 -15.96 7.36
C LYS A 10 11.48 -14.43 7.35
N ALA A 11 10.46 -13.83 6.76
CA ALA A 11 10.28 -12.38 6.73
C ALA A 11 8.80 -12.05 6.84
N GLU A 12 8.50 -10.89 7.41
CA GLU A 12 7.15 -10.36 7.48
C GLU A 12 6.71 -9.92 6.08
N ILE A 13 5.60 -10.49 5.60
CA ILE A 13 5.08 -10.19 4.27
C ILE A 13 3.90 -9.23 4.41
N ILE A 14 4.15 -7.96 4.11
CA ILE A 14 3.11 -6.93 4.02
C ILE A 14 2.51 -6.92 2.62
N THR A 15 1.19 -7.01 2.53
CA THR A 15 0.44 -7.03 1.26
C THR A 15 -0.52 -5.83 1.21
N PRO A 16 -0.09 -4.67 0.69
CA PRO A 16 -0.95 -3.50 0.58
C PRO A 16 -2.12 -3.75 -0.39
N VAL A 17 -3.32 -3.35 0.03
CA VAL A 17 -4.57 -3.52 -0.70
C VAL A 17 -5.16 -2.17 -1.07
N PHE A 18 -5.41 -1.94 -2.34
CA PHE A 18 -6.01 -0.70 -2.84
C PHE A 18 -7.48 -0.91 -3.17
N LYS A 19 -8.35 -0.10 -2.56
CA LYS A 19 -9.79 -0.12 -2.79
C LYS A 19 -10.28 1.25 -3.24
N ASP A 20 -11.25 1.23 -4.14
CA ASP A 20 -11.89 2.42 -4.69
C ASP A 20 -13.37 2.41 -4.34
N TRP A 21 -13.90 3.59 -4.02
CA TRP A 21 -15.33 3.76 -3.79
C TRP A 21 -16.11 3.56 -5.09
N LYS A 22 -17.06 2.62 -5.09
CA LYS A 22 -17.95 2.36 -6.22
C LYS A 22 -19.28 1.79 -5.74
N ASN A 23 -20.39 2.43 -6.12
CA ASN A 23 -21.76 2.00 -5.81
C ASN A 23 -21.98 1.79 -4.30
N GLY A 24 -21.60 2.75 -3.46
CA GLY A 24 -21.87 2.69 -2.01
C GLY A 24 -20.90 1.83 -1.19
N GLN A 25 -19.84 1.26 -1.81
CA GLN A 25 -18.87 0.45 -1.09
C GLN A 25 -17.46 0.52 -1.69
N TYR A 26 -16.44 0.27 -0.87
CA TYR A 26 -15.05 0.15 -1.32
C TYR A 26 -14.77 -1.22 -1.94
N LYS A 27 -14.32 -1.25 -3.20
CA LYS A 27 -13.96 -2.48 -3.94
C LYS A 27 -12.58 -2.37 -4.56
N ILE A 28 -11.90 -3.51 -4.74
CA ILE A 28 -10.68 -3.56 -5.53
C ILE A 28 -11.06 -3.39 -7.00
N ILE A 29 -10.64 -2.28 -7.62
CA ILE A 29 -10.77 -2.08 -9.06
C ILE A 29 -9.40 -2.37 -9.69
N SER A 30 -9.29 -3.53 -10.36
CA SER A 30 -8.01 -4.10 -10.81
C SER A 30 -7.12 -3.13 -11.61
N PHE A 31 -7.69 -2.27 -12.45
CA PHE A 31 -6.92 -1.29 -13.23
C PHE A 31 -6.27 -0.24 -12.33
N TYR A 32 -7.03 0.34 -11.39
CA TYR A 32 -6.52 1.33 -10.44
C TYR A 32 -5.58 0.69 -9.42
N ALA A 33 -5.91 -0.49 -8.90
CA ALA A 33 -5.05 -1.23 -7.97
C ALA A 33 -3.68 -1.56 -8.58
N LYS A 34 -3.61 -1.88 -9.89
CA LYS A 34 -2.32 -2.06 -10.58
C LYS A 34 -1.51 -0.76 -10.64
N LYS A 35 -2.15 0.36 -11.01
CA LYS A 35 -1.50 1.67 -11.05
C LYS A 35 -1.02 2.11 -9.67
N ALA A 36 -1.86 1.95 -8.64
CA ALA A 36 -1.58 2.32 -7.27
C ALA A 36 -0.38 1.54 -6.68
N ARG A 37 -0.27 0.24 -6.97
CA ARG A 37 0.91 -0.55 -6.61
C ARG A 37 2.20 0.02 -7.21
N GLY A 38 2.18 0.38 -8.49
CA GLY A 38 3.34 0.99 -9.15
C GLY A 38 3.72 2.34 -8.52
N LEU A 39 2.73 3.18 -8.21
CA LEU A 39 2.94 4.44 -7.51
C LEU A 39 3.53 4.24 -6.12
N MET A 40 3.03 3.27 -5.36
CA MET A 40 3.57 2.94 -4.04
C MET A 40 5.01 2.45 -4.13
N THR A 41 5.32 1.57 -5.08
CA THR A 41 6.71 1.12 -5.30
C THR A 41 7.63 2.29 -5.60
N ARG A 42 7.20 3.21 -6.48
CA ARG A 42 7.97 4.42 -6.81
C ARG A 42 8.18 5.30 -5.57
N TYR A 43 7.13 5.57 -4.82
CA TYR A 43 7.19 6.36 -3.59
C TYR A 43 8.20 5.77 -2.58
N LEU A 44 8.14 4.46 -2.34
CA LEU A 44 9.07 3.79 -1.42
C LEU A 44 10.53 3.92 -1.87
N ILE A 45 10.81 3.76 -3.17
CA ILE A 45 12.16 3.93 -3.73
C ILE A 45 12.63 5.37 -3.59
N GLU A 46 11.78 6.35 -3.94
CA GLU A 46 12.12 7.77 -3.85
C GLU A 46 12.42 8.19 -2.40
N GLN A 47 11.62 7.74 -1.43
CA GLN A 47 11.86 8.04 -0.01
C GLN A 47 13.13 7.34 0.50
N SER A 48 13.40 6.11 0.06
CA SER A 48 14.63 5.39 0.43
C SER A 48 15.89 6.05 -0.14
N ALA A 49 15.82 6.60 -1.36
CA ALA A 49 16.95 7.25 -2.01
C ALA A 49 17.25 8.66 -1.45
N ASN A 50 16.22 9.39 -1.02
CA ASN A 50 16.35 10.77 -0.53
C ASN A 50 16.74 10.87 0.96
N GLN A 51 16.80 9.76 1.69
CA GLN A 51 17.09 9.75 3.13
C GLN A 51 18.23 8.77 3.49
N PRO A 52 19.45 8.97 2.97
CA PRO A 52 20.57 8.05 3.22
C PRO A 52 21.02 8.00 4.69
N ASN A 53 20.69 9.01 5.50
CA ASN A 53 21.17 9.18 6.88
C ASN A 53 20.05 9.34 7.94
N GLN A 54 18.77 9.22 7.57
CA GLN A 54 17.68 9.39 8.52
C GLN A 54 17.50 8.09 9.33
N ALA A 55 17.51 8.22 10.66
CA ALA A 55 17.30 7.14 11.62
C ALA A 55 16.19 6.20 11.15
N VAL A 56 16.51 4.91 11.09
CA VAL A 56 15.67 3.77 10.69
C VAL A 56 14.18 4.11 10.73
N ILE A 57 13.64 4.60 9.60
CA ILE A 57 12.20 4.74 9.47
C ILE A 57 11.68 3.32 9.33
N ASP A 58 10.81 2.94 10.26
CA ASP A 58 10.11 1.67 10.20
C ASP A 58 9.43 1.53 8.81
N PRO A 59 9.76 0.50 8.02
CA PRO A 59 9.26 0.35 6.65
C PRO A 59 7.74 0.33 6.57
N LEU A 60 7.08 -0.17 7.62
CA LEU A 60 5.63 -0.16 7.71
C LEU A 60 5.12 1.28 7.85
N SER A 61 5.70 2.07 8.75
CA SER A 61 5.38 3.50 8.93
C SER A 61 5.52 4.30 7.63
N LEU A 62 6.59 4.05 6.85
CA LEU A 62 6.76 4.68 5.54
C LEU A 62 5.65 4.28 4.56
N LEU A 63 5.31 2.99 4.52
CA LEU A 63 4.27 2.46 3.66
C LEU A 63 2.88 3.03 4.02
N LEU A 64 2.58 3.19 5.30
CA LEU A 64 1.32 3.77 5.80
C LEU A 64 1.16 5.25 5.41
N GLY A 65 2.26 5.98 5.25
CA GLY A 65 2.28 7.38 4.81
C GLY A 65 2.04 7.60 3.30
N PHE A 66 1.73 6.55 2.54
CA PHE A 66 1.44 6.69 1.12
C PHE A 66 0.09 7.39 0.87
N GLU A 67 0.13 8.53 0.18
CA GLU A 67 -1.07 9.34 -0.13
C GLU A 67 -1.23 9.70 -1.62
N SER A 68 -0.50 9.03 -2.52
CA SER A 68 -0.53 9.39 -3.95
C SER A 68 -1.87 9.07 -4.62
N ALA A 69 -2.22 9.88 -5.62
CA ALA A 69 -3.39 9.68 -6.49
C ALA A 69 -4.75 9.59 -5.74
N GLY A 70 -4.84 10.21 -4.57
CA GLY A 70 -6.04 10.27 -3.74
C GLY A 70 -6.30 9.01 -2.90
N TYR A 71 -5.34 8.10 -2.83
CA TYR A 71 -5.40 6.99 -1.87
C TYR A 71 -4.97 7.48 -0.49
N GLN A 72 -5.61 6.96 0.55
CA GLN A 72 -5.25 7.21 1.94
C GLN A 72 -5.32 5.91 2.73
N TYR A 73 -4.44 5.75 3.71
CA TYR A 73 -4.49 4.60 4.61
C TYR A 73 -5.79 4.59 5.42
N ASN A 74 -6.41 3.43 5.56
CA ASN A 74 -7.59 3.23 6.37
C ASN A 74 -7.36 2.13 7.39
N GLU A 75 -7.09 2.51 8.63
CA GLU A 75 -6.82 1.59 9.74
C GLU A 75 -8.00 0.62 9.99
N ALA A 76 -9.23 1.12 9.96
CA ALA A 76 -10.43 0.33 10.27
C ALA A 76 -10.65 -0.85 9.30
N MET A 77 -10.21 -0.71 8.03
CA MET A 77 -10.27 -1.79 7.04
C MET A 77 -8.98 -2.61 6.96
N SER A 78 -7.92 -2.20 7.65
CA SER A 78 -6.59 -2.79 7.57
C SER A 78 -6.41 -3.94 8.55
N LYS A 79 -5.42 -4.78 8.26
CA LYS A 79 -4.90 -5.77 9.20
C LYS A 79 -3.39 -5.59 9.30
N THR A 80 -2.78 -6.18 10.34
CA THR A 80 -1.33 -6.13 10.60
C THR A 80 -0.48 -6.30 9.35
N ASN A 81 -0.82 -7.28 8.48
CA ASN A 81 -0.04 -7.58 7.28
C ASN A 81 -0.74 -7.18 5.97
N GLU A 82 -1.91 -6.55 6.05
CA GLU A 82 -2.73 -6.15 4.90
C GLU A 82 -3.21 -4.69 5.08
N PRO A 83 -2.30 -3.70 4.98
CA PRO A 83 -2.70 -2.30 5.04
C PRO A 83 -3.58 -1.96 3.82
N VAL A 84 -4.74 -1.39 4.10
CA VAL A 84 -5.76 -1.02 3.13
C VAL A 84 -5.69 0.47 2.86
N PHE A 85 -5.54 0.81 1.59
CA PHE A 85 -5.58 2.16 1.09
C PHE A 85 -6.89 2.36 0.33
N ILE A 86 -7.66 3.36 0.73
CA ILE A 86 -8.94 3.69 0.11
C ILE A 86 -8.84 4.96 -0.70
N ARG A 87 -9.57 5.02 -1.80
CA ARG A 87 -9.75 6.23 -2.60
C ARG A 87 -11.23 6.49 -2.83
N ARG A 88 -11.65 7.71 -2.55
CA ARG A 88 -13.00 8.21 -2.87
C ARG A 88 -12.86 9.37 -3.83
N LEU A 89 -13.38 9.19 -5.03
CA LEU A 89 -13.55 10.30 -5.98
C LEU A 89 -14.94 10.85 -5.67
N ASP A 90 -15.01 11.92 -4.89
CA ASP A 90 -16.23 12.70 -4.81
C ASP A 90 -16.42 13.40 -6.17
N HIS A 91 -17.56 13.11 -6.81
CA HIS A 91 -18.05 13.80 -7.99
C HIS A 91 -19.15 14.75 -7.58
#